data_AF-A0A1U9VMI6-F1
#
_entry.id   AF-A0A1U9VMI6-F1
#
_cell.length_a   1.000
_cell.length_b   1.000
_cell.length_c   1.000
_cell.angle_alpha   90.00
_cell.angle_beta   90.00
_cell.angle_gamma   90.00
#
_symmetry.space_group_name_H-M   'P 1'
#
loop_
_entity.id
_entity.type
_entity.pdbx_description
1 polymer ?
#
loop_
_entity_poly.entity_id
_entity_poly.type
_entity_poly.pdbx_seq_one_letter_code
_entity_poly.pdbx_strand_id
1 'polypeptide(L)'
;MESIDTVVHTWFDAGESLETLLVLLALSCVRIMTLFAILPATNDQMLTGVARNGVVYALAILVAAGQPVGLAAHLGAAQLFMLTCKEIFLGACLGFAASTVFWVAETAGTIIDNVSGFNNVQMTNPLRGDQNTPIGNTLVNLAVTLFYAAGGMLFLLGVVFESFQWWPLGAALPDMNVVAQSFLLQQTDSIFSMAVKLAAPVMMTVLLIDAGIGLLARAADKLEPTSLGQPIKGAVALLMVMALVTALSTQVKGTLTYSQLKEQVKQGLVGDGTSPKAKTSQ
;
A
#
# COMPACT_ATOMS: atom_id res chain seq x y z
N MET A 1 32.35 24.37 44.83
CA MET A 1 32.25 22.92 44.59
C MET A 1 30.90 22.54 43.97
N GLU A 2 29.83 23.34 44.11
CA GLU A 2 28.50 23.16 43.45
C GLU A 2 28.49 23.14 41.91
N SER A 3 29.54 23.63 41.22
CA SER A 3 29.51 23.75 39.76
C SER A 3 29.80 22.43 39.01
N ILE A 4 30.46 21.46 39.63
CA ILE A 4 30.83 20.21 38.95
C ILE A 4 29.66 19.22 39.02
N ASP A 5 29.05 19.07 40.20
CA ASP A 5 27.92 18.15 40.38
C ASP A 5 26.71 18.56 39.52
N THR A 6 26.42 19.86 39.42
CA THR A 6 25.35 20.37 38.56
C THR A 6 25.61 20.10 37.08
N VAL A 7 26.85 20.29 36.63
CA VAL A 7 27.24 20.02 35.24
C VAL A 7 27.15 18.52 34.97
N VAL A 8 27.69 17.68 35.85
CA VAL A 8 27.63 16.22 35.75
C VAL A 8 26.18 15.74 35.67
N HIS A 9 25.27 16.22 36.53
CA HIS A 9 23.85 15.89 36.46
C HIS A 9 23.20 16.33 35.15
N THR A 10 23.51 17.53 34.64
CA THR A 10 22.99 17.96 33.32
C THR A 10 23.53 17.12 32.14
N TRP A 11 24.77 16.63 32.20
CA TRP A 11 25.31 15.73 31.17
C TRP A 11 24.68 14.33 31.26
N PHE A 12 24.38 13.84 32.46
CA PHE A 12 23.71 12.55 32.66
C PHE A 12 22.23 12.60 32.27
N ASP A 13 21.50 13.67 32.63
CA ASP A 13 20.12 13.89 32.19
C ASP A 13 20.03 14.07 30.66
N ALA A 14 21.00 14.78 30.06
CA ALA A 14 21.10 14.89 28.61
C ALA A 14 21.39 13.53 27.95
N GLY A 15 22.26 12.70 28.55
CA GLY A 15 22.57 11.35 28.09
C GLY A 15 21.34 10.44 28.08
N GLU A 16 20.61 10.36 29.19
CA GLU A 16 19.40 9.52 29.28
C GLU A 16 18.28 10.02 28.35
N SER A 17 18.15 11.34 28.18
CA SER A 17 17.19 11.92 27.23
C SER A 17 17.53 11.58 25.78
N LEU A 18 18.82 11.49 25.43
CA LEU A 18 19.28 11.18 24.09
C LEU A 18 19.13 9.69 23.77
N GLU A 19 19.45 8.80 24.72
CA GLU A 19 19.18 7.36 24.58
C GLU A 19 17.69 7.07 24.40
N THR A 20 16.85 7.71 25.21
CA THR A 20 15.39 7.61 25.11
C THR A 20 14.89 8.07 23.73
N LEU A 21 15.40 9.19 23.23
CA LEU A 21 15.02 9.73 21.91
C LEU A 21 15.46 8.79 20.79
N LEU A 22 16.67 8.20 20.87
CA LEU A 22 17.16 7.23 19.90
C LEU A 22 16.30 5.95 19.87
N VAL A 23 15.86 5.46 21.03
CA VAL A 23 14.97 4.29 21.11
C VAL A 23 13.59 4.60 20.50
N LEU A 24 12.99 5.74 20.83
CA LEU A 24 11.70 6.16 20.27
C LEU A 24 11.80 6.37 18.75
N LEU A 25 12.91 6.94 18.27
CA LEU A 25 13.20 7.09 16.86
C LEU A 25 13.32 5.72 16.17
N ALA A 26 14.09 4.79 16.75
CA ALA A 26 14.28 3.46 16.20
C ALA A 26 12.94 2.70 16.07
N LEU A 27 12.11 2.72 17.10
CA LEU A 27 10.80 2.05 17.08
C LEU A 27 9.84 2.69 16.08
N SER A 28 9.82 4.03 16.00
CA SER A 28 9.01 4.76 15.02
C SER A 28 9.45 4.46 13.58
N CYS A 29 10.76 4.42 13.35
CA CYS A 29 11.35 4.03 12.06
C CYS A 29 10.91 2.64 11.64
N VAL A 30 10.92 1.66 12.56
CA VAL A 30 10.57 0.27 12.24
C VAL A 30 9.15 0.18 11.67
N ARG A 31 8.14 0.77 12.33
CA ARG A 31 6.75 0.73 11.85
C ARG A 31 6.61 1.34 10.45
N ILE A 32 7.16 2.54 10.25
CA ILE A 32 7.06 3.28 8.98
C ILE A 32 7.83 2.56 7.88
N MET A 33 9.02 2.05 8.18
CA MET A 33 9.87 1.33 7.23
C MET A 33 9.22 0.03 6.76
N THR A 34 8.63 -0.76 7.67
CA THR A 34 7.92 -1.99 7.30
C THR A 34 6.72 -1.69 6.40
N LEU A 35 5.97 -0.62 6.67
CA LEU A 35 4.86 -0.19 5.82
C LEU A 35 5.33 0.16 4.41
N PHE A 36 6.36 1.01 4.29
CA PHE A 36 6.91 1.43 3.00
C PHE A 36 7.59 0.28 2.23
N ALA A 37 8.10 -0.73 2.94
CA ALA A 37 8.69 -1.91 2.31
C ALA A 37 7.63 -2.81 1.67
N ILE A 38 6.42 -2.88 2.24
CA ILE A 38 5.33 -3.72 1.74
C ILE A 38 4.48 -3.00 0.69
N LEU A 39 4.42 -1.67 0.73
CA LEU A 39 3.62 -0.85 -0.17
C LEU A 39 4.22 -0.85 -1.60
N PRO A 40 3.50 -1.37 -2.63
CA PRO A 40 4.01 -1.41 -3.99
C PRO A 40 4.29 -0.02 -4.59
N ALA A 41 3.56 1.01 -4.14
CA ALA A 41 3.74 2.39 -4.59
C ALA A 41 5.11 3.00 -4.17
N THR A 42 5.84 2.37 -3.23
CA THR A 42 7.16 2.79 -2.77
C THR A 42 8.25 1.75 -3.06
N ASN A 43 7.98 0.81 -3.95
CA ASN A 43 8.94 -0.20 -4.39
C ASN A 43 10.16 0.44 -5.09
N ASP A 44 11.30 -0.25 -5.10
CA ASP A 44 12.59 0.26 -5.57
C ASP A 44 12.61 0.63 -7.06
N GLN A 45 11.67 0.08 -7.85
CA GLN A 45 11.47 0.47 -9.25
C GLN A 45 10.87 1.89 -9.40
N MET A 46 10.14 2.36 -8.39
CA MET A 46 9.44 3.64 -8.41
C MET A 46 10.19 4.72 -7.61
N LEU A 47 10.78 4.34 -6.47
CA LEU A 47 11.52 5.24 -5.59
C LEU A 47 12.87 4.61 -5.21
N THR A 48 13.98 5.30 -5.48
CA THR A 48 15.31 4.78 -5.11
C THR A 48 15.40 4.57 -3.59
N GLY A 49 16.01 3.45 -3.17
CA GLY A 49 16.06 3.07 -1.75
C GLY A 49 16.64 4.16 -0.84
N VAL A 50 17.55 5.00 -1.35
CA VAL A 50 18.11 6.14 -0.61
C VAL A 50 17.03 7.21 -0.35
N ALA A 51 16.26 7.58 -1.37
CA ALA A 51 15.19 8.57 -1.23
C ALA A 51 14.08 8.04 -0.32
N ARG A 52 13.70 6.77 -0.46
CA ARG A 52 12.73 6.11 0.42
C ARG A 52 13.15 6.19 1.88
N ASN A 53 14.38 5.75 2.18
CA ASN A 53 14.88 5.74 3.54
C ASN A 53 14.98 7.16 4.12
N GLY A 54 15.38 8.15 3.32
CA GLY A 54 15.41 9.56 3.73
C GLY A 54 14.03 10.07 4.19
N VAL A 55 12.97 9.75 3.43
CA VAL A 55 11.59 10.12 3.79
C VAL A 55 11.16 9.41 5.08
N VAL A 56 11.44 8.11 5.22
CA VAL A 56 11.12 7.35 6.42
C VAL A 56 11.77 7.96 7.67
N TYR A 57 13.06 8.31 7.60
CA TYR A 57 13.76 8.95 8.72
C TYR A 57 13.18 10.33 9.05
N ALA A 58 12.89 11.15 8.04
CA ALA A 58 12.28 12.46 8.25
C ALA A 58 10.92 12.36 8.96
N LEU A 59 10.08 11.41 8.55
CA LEU A 59 8.78 11.16 9.18
C LEU A 59 8.93 10.60 10.60
N ALA A 60 9.85 9.67 10.80
CA ALA A 60 10.10 9.07 12.11
C ALA A 60 10.59 10.08 13.14
N ILE A 61 11.40 11.07 12.74
CA ILE A 61 11.83 12.17 13.62
C ILE A 61 10.62 13.00 14.08
N LEU A 62 9.68 13.30 13.18
CA LEU A 62 8.47 14.05 13.52
C LEU A 62 7.58 13.26 14.50
N VAL A 63 7.43 11.96 14.29
CA VAL A 63 6.68 11.09 15.22
C VAL A 63 7.38 11.04 16.57
N ALA A 64 8.69 10.76 16.59
CA ALA A 64 9.46 10.62 17.82
C ALA A 64 9.43 11.88 18.69
N ALA A 65 9.48 13.07 18.07
CA ALA A 65 9.37 14.35 18.76
C ALA A 65 8.00 14.58 19.42
N GLY A 66 6.94 13.92 18.92
CA GLY A 66 5.59 14.01 19.47
C GLY A 66 5.25 12.96 20.53
N GLN A 67 6.15 12.02 20.83
CA GLN A 67 5.90 10.94 21.78
C GLN A 67 6.35 11.32 23.20
N PRO A 68 5.65 10.86 24.26
CA PRO A 68 6.03 11.15 25.64
C PRO A 68 7.37 10.49 26.00
N VAL A 69 8.32 11.31 26.48
CA VAL A 69 9.71 10.92 26.78
C VAL A 69 9.81 9.87 27.90
N GLY A 70 8.84 9.82 28.82
CA GLY A 70 8.86 8.86 29.95
C GLY A 70 8.65 7.39 29.58
N LEU A 71 8.45 7.07 28.30
CA LEU A 71 8.02 5.75 27.85
C LEU A 71 9.19 4.77 27.56
N ALA A 72 10.42 5.30 27.38
CA ALA A 72 11.59 4.47 27.08
C ALA A 72 12.67 4.43 28.19
N ALA A 73 12.46 5.14 29.30
CA ALA A 73 13.47 5.28 30.36
C ALA A 73 13.84 3.97 31.09
N HIS A 74 13.04 2.89 30.98
CA HIS A 74 13.27 1.63 31.70
C HIS A 74 12.98 0.36 30.88
N LEU A 75 13.25 0.36 29.57
CA LEU A 75 13.02 -0.81 28.72
C LEU A 75 14.21 -1.79 28.80
N GLY A 76 13.98 -2.99 29.33
CA GLY A 76 14.95 -4.08 29.26
C GLY A 76 15.13 -4.61 27.82
N ALA A 77 16.25 -5.28 27.53
CA ALA A 77 16.55 -5.81 26.19
C ALA A 77 15.44 -6.73 25.63
N ALA A 78 14.86 -7.59 26.48
CA ALA A 78 13.75 -8.46 26.09
C ALA A 78 12.48 -7.67 25.73
N GLN A 79 12.22 -6.56 26.43
CA GLN A 79 11.06 -5.71 26.18
C GLN A 79 11.23 -4.89 24.90
N LEU A 80 12.44 -4.38 24.62
CA LEU A 80 12.77 -3.74 23.34
C LEU A 80 12.59 -4.66 22.15
N PHE A 81 13.02 -5.92 22.28
CA PHE A 81 12.82 -6.93 21.23
C PHE A 81 11.32 -7.16 20.98
N MET A 82 10.54 -7.34 22.04
CA MET A 82 9.08 -7.53 21.94
C MET A 82 8.39 -6.32 21.30
N LEU A 83 8.79 -5.09 21.68
CA LEU A 83 8.27 -3.86 21.12
C LEU A 83 8.62 -3.72 19.64
N THR A 84 9.86 -4.06 19.26
CA THR A 84 10.29 -4.07 17.86
C THR A 84 9.44 -5.03 17.03
N CYS A 85 9.23 -6.26 17.50
CA CYS A 85 8.36 -7.22 16.82
C CYS A 85 6.92 -6.71 16.67
N LYS A 86 6.38 -6.03 17.70
CA LYS A 86 5.07 -5.37 17.62
C LYS A 86 5.05 -4.30 16.53
N GLU A 87 6.05 -3.43 16.47
CA GLU A 87 6.12 -2.35 15.48
C GLU A 87 6.22 -2.88 14.05
N ILE A 88 6.99 -3.97 13.84
CA ILE A 88 7.04 -4.69 12.56
C ILE A 88 5.64 -5.22 12.21
N PHE A 89 4.97 -5.88 13.15
CA PHE A 89 3.64 -6.45 12.92
C PHE A 89 2.60 -5.38 12.55
N LEU A 90 2.57 -4.26 13.29
CA LEU A 90 1.65 -3.15 13.01
C LEU A 90 1.96 -2.48 11.67
N GLY A 91 3.24 -2.23 11.38
CA GLY A 91 3.68 -1.72 10.09
C GLY A 91 3.28 -2.66 8.95
N ALA A 92 3.38 -3.98 9.18
CA ALA A 92 2.99 -4.99 8.21
C ALA A 92 1.48 -5.01 7.96
N CYS A 93 0.65 -4.95 9.00
CA CYS A 93 -0.80 -4.87 8.85
C CYS A 93 -1.23 -3.62 8.08
N LEU A 94 -0.70 -2.45 8.44
CA LEU A 94 -1.01 -1.19 7.74
C LEU A 94 -0.54 -1.21 6.28
N GLY A 95 0.68 -1.71 6.05
CA GLY A 95 1.21 -1.91 4.69
C GLY A 95 0.31 -2.81 3.87
N PHE A 96 -0.06 -3.98 4.40
CA PHE A 96 -0.95 -4.93 3.73
C PHE A 96 -2.33 -4.33 3.40
N ALA A 97 -2.91 -3.57 4.33
CA ALA A 97 -4.18 -2.88 4.11
C ALA A 97 -4.07 -1.90 2.91
N ALA A 98 -3.02 -1.09 2.89
CA ALA A 98 -2.77 -0.12 1.82
C ALA A 98 -2.39 -0.80 0.49
N SER A 99 -1.68 -1.93 0.54
CA SER A 99 -1.20 -2.67 -0.63
C SER A 99 -2.31 -3.40 -1.39
N THR A 100 -3.46 -3.61 -0.75
CA THR A 100 -4.58 -4.41 -1.28
C THR A 100 -5.02 -3.96 -2.68
N VAL A 101 -5.15 -2.64 -2.90
CA VAL A 101 -5.59 -2.09 -4.20
C VAL A 101 -4.60 -2.42 -5.32
N PHE A 102 -3.30 -2.37 -5.02
CA PHE A 102 -2.25 -2.65 -5.99
C PHE A 102 -2.19 -4.13 -6.34
N TRP A 103 -2.29 -5.01 -5.33
CA TRP A 103 -2.31 -6.45 -5.56
C TRP A 103 -3.56 -6.93 -6.28
N VAL A 104 -4.71 -6.29 -6.07
CA VAL A 104 -5.92 -6.53 -6.88
C VAL A 104 -5.65 -6.21 -8.34
N ALA A 105 -5.04 -5.06 -8.63
CA ALA A 105 -4.71 -4.64 -10.00
C ALA A 105 -3.67 -5.58 -10.65
N GLU A 106 -2.63 -5.95 -9.90
CA GLU A 106 -1.59 -6.91 -10.32
C GLU A 106 -2.21 -8.26 -10.66
N THR A 107 -2.95 -8.86 -9.70
CA THR A 107 -3.56 -10.18 -9.85
C THR A 107 -4.55 -10.20 -11.02
N ALA A 108 -5.38 -9.17 -11.16
CA ALA A 108 -6.31 -9.08 -12.28
C ALA A 108 -5.58 -9.00 -13.62
N GLY A 109 -4.50 -8.22 -13.72
CA GLY A 109 -3.68 -8.14 -14.92
C GLY A 109 -2.98 -9.46 -15.25
N THR A 110 -2.45 -10.16 -14.24
CA THR A 110 -1.87 -11.50 -14.41
C THR A 110 -2.90 -12.52 -14.92
N ILE A 111 -4.13 -12.49 -14.40
CA ILE A 111 -5.22 -13.35 -14.90
C ILE A 111 -5.51 -13.06 -16.37
N ILE A 112 -5.57 -11.78 -16.76
CA ILE A 112 -5.80 -11.38 -18.16
C ILE A 112 -4.64 -11.82 -19.05
N ASP A 113 -3.39 -11.65 -18.61
CA ASP A 113 -2.20 -12.08 -19.34
C ASP A 113 -2.19 -13.60 -19.57
N ASN A 114 -2.62 -14.38 -18.57
CA ASN A 114 -2.74 -15.83 -18.65
C ASN A 114 -3.80 -16.26 -19.68
N VAL A 115 -4.99 -15.66 -19.63
CA VAL A 115 -6.10 -16.02 -20.51
C VAL A 115 -5.86 -15.57 -21.95
N SER A 116 -5.17 -14.44 -22.14
CA SER A 116 -4.83 -13.91 -23.46
C SER A 116 -3.65 -14.62 -24.12
N GLY A 117 -2.91 -15.44 -23.36
CA GLY A 117 -1.74 -16.16 -23.85
C GLY A 117 -0.47 -15.31 -23.95
N PHE A 118 -0.43 -14.12 -23.33
CA PHE A 118 0.81 -13.34 -23.19
C PHE A 118 1.83 -14.07 -22.31
N ASN A 119 1.34 -14.87 -21.36
CA ASN A 119 2.19 -15.65 -20.47
C ASN A 119 2.67 -17.00 -21.04
N ASN A 120 2.37 -17.33 -22.30
CA ASN A 120 2.82 -18.59 -22.95
C ASN A 120 4.35 -18.67 -23.13
N VAL A 121 5.09 -17.58 -22.91
CA VAL A 121 6.56 -17.57 -22.90
C VAL A 121 7.13 -18.52 -21.83
N GLN A 122 6.38 -18.80 -20.76
CA GLN A 122 6.77 -19.77 -19.74
C GLN A 122 6.90 -21.20 -20.27
N MET A 123 6.12 -21.58 -21.28
CA MET A 123 6.24 -22.91 -21.91
C MET A 123 7.48 -23.02 -22.80
N THR A 124 8.02 -21.88 -23.29
CA THR A 124 9.17 -21.86 -24.20
C THR A 124 10.50 -21.77 -23.47
N ASN A 125 10.57 -21.21 -22.26
CA ASN A 125 11.79 -21.27 -21.44
C ASN A 125 11.52 -21.25 -19.91
N PRO A 126 11.26 -22.42 -19.29
CA PRO A 126 11.02 -22.54 -17.85
C PRO A 126 12.26 -22.29 -16.98
N LEU A 127 13.48 -22.28 -17.57
CA LEU A 127 14.74 -22.07 -16.84
C LEU A 127 15.00 -20.60 -16.50
N ARG A 128 14.34 -19.65 -17.18
CA ARG A 128 14.53 -18.21 -16.92
C ARG A 128 13.60 -17.65 -15.85
N GLY A 129 12.51 -18.31 -15.50
CA GLY A 129 11.57 -17.82 -14.48
C GLY A 129 10.92 -16.45 -14.78
N ASP A 130 11.23 -15.84 -15.93
CA ASP A 130 10.71 -14.52 -16.33
C ASP A 130 9.23 -14.64 -16.67
N GLN A 131 8.38 -14.33 -15.70
CA GLN A 131 6.96 -14.10 -15.91
C GLN A 131 6.78 -12.67 -16.45
N ASN A 132 6.84 -12.51 -17.77
CA ASN A 132 6.49 -11.22 -18.38
C ASN A 132 4.96 -11.07 -18.38
N THR A 133 4.46 -10.24 -17.47
CA THR A 133 3.04 -9.84 -17.36
C THR A 133 2.87 -8.38 -17.78
N PRO A 134 2.87 -8.08 -19.09
CA PRO A 134 2.81 -6.71 -19.57
C PRO A 134 1.51 -5.99 -19.14
N ILE A 135 0.38 -6.69 -19.11
CA ILE A 135 -0.90 -6.12 -18.66
C ILE A 135 -0.87 -5.92 -17.15
N GLY A 136 -0.40 -6.93 -16.38
CA GLY A 136 -0.16 -6.82 -14.93
C GLY A 136 0.63 -5.57 -14.55
N ASN A 137 1.81 -5.39 -15.13
CA ASN A 137 2.68 -4.25 -14.87
C ASN A 137 2.02 -2.91 -15.24
N THR A 138 1.28 -2.87 -16.35
CA THR A 138 0.58 -1.64 -16.78
C THR A 138 -0.53 -1.25 -15.79
N LEU A 139 -1.31 -2.22 -15.31
CA LEU A 139 -2.37 -1.97 -14.34
C LEU A 139 -1.82 -1.50 -12.99
N VAL A 140 -0.71 -2.09 -12.53
CA VAL A 140 -0.04 -1.65 -11.29
C VAL A 140 0.50 -0.23 -11.44
N ASN A 141 1.20 0.07 -12.54
CA ASN A 141 1.72 1.42 -12.79
C ASN A 141 0.60 2.47 -12.87
N LEU A 142 -0.53 2.12 -13.46
CA LEU A 142 -1.71 2.97 -13.45
C LEU A 142 -2.26 3.16 -12.04
N ALA A 143 -2.40 2.08 -11.25
CA ALA A 143 -2.90 2.15 -9.89
C ALA A 143 -2.00 3.05 -9.01
N VAL A 144 -0.67 2.94 -9.16
CA VAL A 144 0.31 3.81 -8.52
C VAL A 144 0.13 5.27 -8.94
N THR A 145 0.00 5.52 -10.25
CA THR A 145 -0.22 6.87 -10.78
C THR A 145 -1.50 7.49 -10.21
N LEU A 146 -2.60 6.74 -10.20
CA LEU A 146 -3.88 7.19 -9.64
C LEU A 146 -3.80 7.41 -8.14
N PHE A 147 -3.08 6.55 -7.41
CA PHE A 147 -2.86 6.70 -5.97
C PHE A 147 -2.16 8.02 -5.64
N TYR A 148 -1.06 8.35 -6.34
CA TYR A 148 -0.37 9.61 -6.15
C TYR A 148 -1.19 10.81 -6.63
N ALA A 149 -1.85 10.71 -7.79
CA ALA A 149 -2.71 11.77 -8.32
C ALA A 149 -3.91 12.07 -7.41
N ALA A 150 -4.44 11.05 -6.72
CA ALA A 150 -5.53 11.20 -5.77
C ALA A 150 -5.11 11.76 -4.40
N GLY A 151 -3.81 11.98 -4.16
CA GLY A 151 -3.30 12.36 -2.85
C GLY A 151 -3.29 11.20 -1.84
N GLY A 152 -3.32 9.95 -2.31
CA GLY A 152 -3.36 8.75 -1.47
C GLY A 152 -2.19 8.66 -0.49
N MET A 153 -1.02 9.17 -0.86
CA MET A 153 0.15 9.21 0.04
C MET A 153 -0.08 10.13 1.26
N LEU A 154 -0.75 11.26 1.08
CA LEU A 154 -1.06 12.18 2.18
C LEU A 154 -2.09 11.57 3.12
N PHE A 155 -3.11 10.91 2.55
CA PHE A 155 -4.09 10.14 3.32
C PHE A 155 -3.43 9.01 4.12
N LEU A 156 -2.57 8.22 3.46
CA LEU A 156 -1.85 7.12 4.09
C LEU A 156 -0.97 7.62 5.24
N LEU A 157 -0.29 8.74 5.05
CA LEU A 157 0.52 9.35 6.10
C LEU A 157 -0.34 9.80 7.29
N GLY A 158 -1.53 10.36 7.04
CA GLY A 158 -2.51 10.68 8.10
C GLY A 158 -2.89 9.44 8.92
N VAL A 159 -3.20 8.33 8.26
CA VAL A 159 -3.49 7.04 8.92
C VAL A 159 -2.30 6.54 9.74
N VAL A 160 -1.07 6.68 9.22
CA VAL A 160 0.14 6.30 9.96
C VAL A 160 0.30 7.13 11.23
N PHE A 161 0.11 8.44 11.17
CA PHE A 161 0.17 9.30 12.35
C PHE A 161 -0.93 8.96 13.37
N GLU A 162 -2.14 8.69 12.91
CA GLU A 162 -3.25 8.26 13.77
C GLU A 162 -2.99 6.89 14.41
N SER A 163 -2.29 5.99 13.71
CA SER A 163 -1.90 4.68 14.23
C SER A 163 -1.00 4.77 15.47
N PHE A 164 -0.17 5.80 15.58
CA PHE A 164 0.63 6.07 16.78
C PHE A 164 -0.20 6.59 17.96
N GLN A 165 -1.40 7.13 17.71
CA GLN A 165 -2.35 7.50 18.76
C GLN A 165 -3.16 6.28 19.23
N TRP A 166 -3.62 5.44 18.31
CA TRP A 166 -4.35 4.21 18.65
C TRP A 166 -3.46 3.17 19.33
N TRP A 167 -2.25 2.98 18.82
CA TRP A 167 -1.25 2.07 19.38
C TRP A 167 0.04 2.81 19.71
N PRO A 168 0.14 3.38 20.93
CA PRO A 168 1.36 4.00 21.42
C PRO A 168 2.54 3.03 21.43
N LEU A 169 3.75 3.57 21.32
CA LEU A 169 4.99 2.79 21.28
C LEU A 169 5.15 1.89 22.52
N GLY A 170 4.70 2.32 23.71
CA GLY A 170 4.80 1.55 24.96
C GLY A 170 3.63 0.64 25.28
N ALA A 171 2.58 0.63 24.45
CA ALA A 171 1.43 -0.25 24.66
C ALA A 171 1.79 -1.71 24.36
N ALA A 172 1.15 -2.63 25.10
CA ALA A 172 1.24 -4.06 24.87
C ALA A 172 0.73 -4.46 23.48
N LEU A 173 1.10 -5.67 23.05
CA LEU A 173 0.64 -6.25 21.78
C LEU A 173 -0.90 -6.20 21.70
N PRO A 174 -1.47 -5.84 20.53
CA PRO A 174 -2.87 -6.10 20.25
C PRO A 174 -3.20 -7.57 20.44
N ASP A 175 -4.46 -7.87 20.76
CA ASP A 175 -4.94 -9.24 20.78
C ASP A 175 -4.78 -9.87 19.38
N MET A 176 -3.72 -10.66 19.23
CA MET A 176 -3.27 -11.23 17.96
C MET A 176 -4.32 -12.14 17.33
N ASN A 177 -5.21 -12.73 18.14
CA ASN A 177 -6.20 -13.66 17.63
C ASN A 177 -7.29 -12.93 16.82
N VAL A 178 -7.73 -11.78 17.32
CA VAL A 178 -8.72 -10.94 16.64
C VAL A 178 -8.13 -10.35 15.35
N VAL A 179 -6.90 -9.85 15.41
CA VAL A 179 -6.25 -9.23 14.24
C VAL A 179 -5.91 -10.27 13.18
N ALA A 180 -5.34 -11.41 13.54
CA ALA A 180 -4.93 -12.42 12.56
C ALA A 180 -6.12 -13.03 11.81
N GLN A 181 -7.19 -13.41 12.52
CA GLN A 181 -8.32 -14.11 11.90
C GLN A 181 -9.16 -13.17 11.04
N SER A 182 -9.47 -11.96 11.52
CA SER A 182 -10.31 -11.02 10.78
C SER A 182 -9.55 -10.37 9.63
N PHE A 183 -8.28 -10.00 9.84
CA PHE A 183 -7.56 -9.20 8.85
C PHE A 183 -6.98 -10.04 7.71
N LEU A 184 -6.32 -11.16 7.99
CA LEU A 184 -5.63 -11.94 6.95
C LEU A 184 -6.60 -12.70 6.06
N LEU A 185 -7.52 -13.47 6.66
CA LEU A 185 -8.45 -14.30 5.88
C LEU A 185 -9.42 -13.44 5.07
N GLN A 186 -10.02 -12.40 5.67
CA GLN A 186 -10.97 -11.56 4.96
C GLN A 186 -10.30 -10.73 3.87
N GLN A 187 -9.07 -10.23 4.08
CA GLN A 187 -8.40 -9.47 3.03
C GLN A 187 -7.93 -10.32 1.87
N THR A 188 -7.42 -11.53 2.10
CA THR A 188 -7.04 -12.41 0.97
C THR A 188 -8.26 -12.78 0.12
N ASP A 189 -9.39 -13.14 0.74
CA ASP A 189 -10.63 -13.42 0.02
C ASP A 189 -11.15 -12.19 -0.74
N SER A 190 -11.03 -11.01 -0.14
CA SER A 190 -11.38 -9.72 -0.74
C SER A 190 -10.54 -9.42 -1.99
N ILE A 191 -9.21 -9.60 -1.90
CA ILE A 191 -8.30 -9.39 -3.03
C ILE A 191 -8.66 -10.29 -4.20
N PHE A 192 -8.81 -11.60 -3.96
CA PHE A 192 -9.13 -12.56 -5.01
C PHE A 192 -10.51 -12.28 -5.62
N SER A 193 -11.53 -12.01 -4.79
CA SER A 193 -12.87 -11.66 -5.26
C SER A 193 -12.87 -10.42 -6.14
N MET A 194 -12.19 -9.35 -5.73
CA MET A 194 -12.10 -8.10 -6.49
C MET A 194 -11.30 -8.29 -7.78
N ALA A 195 -10.17 -9.01 -7.72
CA ALA A 195 -9.34 -9.28 -8.89
C ALA A 195 -10.11 -10.08 -9.95
N VAL A 196 -10.82 -11.14 -9.54
CA VAL A 196 -11.67 -11.93 -10.45
C VAL A 196 -12.80 -11.08 -11.02
N LYS A 197 -13.47 -10.25 -10.22
CA LYS A 197 -14.52 -9.34 -10.72
C LYS A 197 -13.97 -8.36 -11.77
N LEU A 198 -12.76 -7.86 -11.58
CA LEU A 198 -12.11 -6.93 -12.52
C LEU A 198 -11.67 -7.65 -13.81
N ALA A 199 -11.19 -8.89 -13.71
CA ALA A 199 -10.79 -9.71 -14.85
C ALA A 199 -11.99 -10.35 -15.61
N ALA A 200 -13.11 -10.60 -14.93
CA ALA A 200 -14.29 -11.30 -15.45
C ALA A 200 -14.79 -10.84 -16.84
N PRO A 201 -14.99 -9.54 -17.12
CA PRO A 201 -15.47 -9.11 -18.43
C PRO A 201 -14.48 -9.44 -19.55
N VAL A 202 -13.18 -9.34 -19.27
CA VAL A 202 -12.12 -9.68 -20.22
C VAL A 202 -12.06 -11.20 -20.43
N MET A 203 -12.11 -11.97 -19.34
CA MET A 203 -12.13 -13.44 -19.39
C MET A 203 -13.30 -13.96 -20.21
N MET A 204 -14.51 -13.42 -19.99
CA MET A 204 -15.70 -13.84 -20.72
C MET A 204 -15.56 -13.55 -22.23
N THR A 205 -15.00 -12.40 -22.58
CA THR A 205 -14.75 -12.03 -23.99
C THR A 205 -13.73 -12.95 -24.64
N VAL A 206 -12.61 -13.23 -23.98
CA VAL A 206 -11.57 -14.13 -24.51
C VAL A 206 -12.08 -15.57 -24.62
N LEU A 207 -12.90 -16.02 -23.67
CA LEU A 207 -13.52 -17.35 -23.71
C LEU A 207 -14.50 -17.51 -24.88
N LEU A 208 -15.23 -16.45 -25.24
CA LEU A 208 -16.07 -16.43 -26.46
C LEU A 208 -15.22 -16.49 -27.73
N ILE A 209 -14.07 -15.79 -27.75
CA ILE A 209 -13.11 -15.87 -28.86
C ILE A 209 -12.57 -17.30 -28.99
N ASP A 210 -12.25 -17.95 -27.88
CA ASP A 210 -11.83 -19.36 -27.86
C ASP A 210 -12.89 -20.30 -28.44
N ALA A 211 -14.14 -20.14 -28.02
CA ALA A 211 -15.24 -20.94 -28.57
C ALA A 211 -15.41 -20.71 -30.08
N GLY A 212 -15.27 -19.45 -30.54
CA GLY A 212 -15.34 -19.09 -31.95
C GLY A 212 -14.20 -19.70 -32.79
N ILE A 213 -12.96 -19.62 -32.29
CA ILE A 213 -11.80 -20.23 -32.95
C ILE A 213 -11.90 -21.75 -32.95
N GLY A 214 -12.40 -22.37 -31.88
CA GLY A 214 -12.63 -23.81 -31.82
C GLY A 214 -13.66 -24.29 -32.85
N LEU A 215 -14.73 -23.52 -33.06
CA LEU A 215 -15.70 -23.79 -34.13
C LEU A 215 -15.07 -23.62 -35.52
N LEU A 216 -14.24 -22.60 -35.72
CA LEU A 216 -13.50 -22.37 -36.97
C LEU A 216 -12.48 -23.47 -37.25
N ALA A 217 -11.79 -23.98 -36.23
CA ALA A 217 -10.88 -25.11 -36.35
C ALA A 217 -11.60 -26.31 -36.95
N ARG A 218 -12.79 -26.64 -36.45
CA ARG A 218 -13.59 -27.73 -36.99
C ARG A 218 -14.09 -27.49 -38.43
N ALA A 219 -14.32 -26.23 -38.82
CA ALA A 219 -14.85 -25.88 -40.13
C ALA A 219 -13.76 -25.72 -41.22
N ALA A 220 -12.55 -25.33 -40.83
CA ALA A 220 -11.48 -24.97 -41.75
C ALA A 220 -10.10 -25.42 -41.25
N ASP A 221 -9.88 -26.73 -41.16
CA ASP A 221 -8.61 -27.35 -40.73
C ASP A 221 -7.38 -26.85 -41.50
N LYS A 222 -7.55 -26.41 -42.76
CA LYS A 222 -6.44 -25.91 -43.61
C LYS A 222 -5.88 -24.55 -43.20
N LEU A 223 -6.57 -23.78 -42.36
CA LEU A 223 -6.19 -22.40 -42.02
C LEU A 223 -5.37 -22.28 -40.71
N GLU A 224 -5.08 -23.39 -40.02
CA GLU A 224 -4.44 -23.39 -38.70
C GLU A 224 -5.00 -22.30 -37.74
N PRO A 225 -6.33 -22.23 -37.53
CA PRO A 225 -6.97 -21.06 -36.89
C PRO A 225 -6.50 -20.78 -35.46
N THR A 226 -5.92 -21.76 -34.76
CA THR A 226 -5.27 -21.56 -33.46
C THR A 226 -4.08 -20.58 -33.53
N SER A 227 -3.33 -20.58 -34.64
CA SER A 227 -2.19 -19.69 -34.88
C SER A 227 -2.64 -18.21 -35.03
N LEU A 228 -3.80 -18.00 -35.65
CA LEU A 228 -4.45 -16.68 -35.76
C LEU A 228 -5.13 -16.26 -34.44
N GLY A 229 -5.42 -17.20 -33.55
CA GLY A 229 -6.15 -16.96 -32.32
C GLY A 229 -5.41 -16.09 -31.31
N GLN A 230 -4.13 -16.35 -31.10
CA GLN A 230 -3.34 -15.63 -30.09
C GLN A 230 -3.18 -14.12 -30.39
N PRO A 231 -2.87 -13.69 -31.63
CA PRO A 231 -2.87 -12.27 -31.99
C PRO A 231 -4.23 -11.59 -31.78
N ILE A 232 -5.34 -12.26 -32.13
CA ILE A 232 -6.70 -11.72 -31.99
C ILE A 232 -7.06 -11.53 -30.51
N LYS A 233 -6.82 -12.56 -29.69
CA LYS A 233 -7.03 -12.49 -28.24
C LYS A 233 -6.22 -11.36 -27.60
N GLY A 234 -4.94 -11.25 -27.96
CA GLY A 234 -4.06 -10.20 -27.46
C GLY A 234 -4.57 -8.79 -27.80
N ALA A 235 -5.02 -8.57 -29.04
CA ALA A 235 -5.58 -7.29 -29.46
C ALA A 235 -6.87 -6.94 -28.70
N VAL A 236 -7.79 -7.90 -28.54
CA VAL A 236 -9.05 -7.67 -27.81
C VAL A 236 -8.80 -7.45 -26.32
N ALA A 237 -7.92 -8.22 -25.70
CA ALA A 237 -7.54 -8.03 -24.30
C ALA A 237 -6.96 -6.64 -24.06
N LEU A 238 -6.08 -6.17 -24.95
CA LEU A 238 -5.51 -4.83 -24.87
C LEU A 238 -6.57 -3.73 -25.03
N LEU A 239 -7.52 -3.88 -25.96
CA LEU A 239 -8.65 -2.96 -26.11
C LEU A 239 -9.53 -2.90 -24.86
N MET A 240 -9.82 -4.06 -24.26
CA MET A 240 -10.61 -4.16 -23.04
C MET A 240 -9.89 -3.53 -21.85
N VAL A 241 -8.57 -3.73 -21.73
CA VAL A 241 -7.74 -3.05 -20.72
C VAL A 241 -7.79 -1.55 -20.92
N MET A 242 -7.64 -1.03 -22.15
CA MET A 242 -7.77 0.41 -22.42
C MET A 242 -9.15 0.96 -22.00
N ALA A 243 -10.22 0.20 -22.23
CA ALA A 243 -11.56 0.57 -21.77
C ALA A 243 -11.66 0.58 -20.23
N LEU A 244 -11.11 -0.42 -19.54
CA LEU A 244 -11.06 -0.48 -18.07
C LEU A 244 -10.29 0.71 -17.49
N VAL A 245 -9.10 1.02 -18.04
CA VAL A 245 -8.29 2.17 -17.62
C VAL A 245 -9.05 3.49 -17.78
N THR A 246 -9.75 3.65 -18.91
CA THR A 246 -10.55 4.85 -19.17
C THR A 246 -11.72 4.99 -18.19
N ALA A 247 -12.41 3.89 -17.90
CA ALA A 247 -13.49 3.85 -16.92
C ALA A 247 -13.01 4.22 -15.51
N LEU A 248 -11.88 3.64 -15.07
CA LEU A 248 -11.27 3.94 -13.78
C LEU A 248 -10.80 5.39 -13.69
N SER A 249 -10.14 5.91 -14.74
CA SER A 249 -9.70 7.31 -14.79
C SER A 249 -10.88 8.28 -14.69
N THR A 250 -12.01 7.95 -15.32
CA THR A 250 -13.22 8.80 -15.28
C THR A 250 -13.82 8.84 -13.86
N GLN A 251 -13.86 7.71 -13.15
CA GLN A 251 -14.29 7.67 -11.74
C GLN A 251 -13.36 8.48 -10.84
N VAL A 252 -12.04 8.34 -11.02
CA VAL A 252 -11.06 9.07 -10.21
C VAL A 252 -11.11 10.57 -10.48
N LYS A 253 -11.28 11.00 -11.74
CA LYS A 253 -11.49 12.42 -12.09
C LYS A 253 -12.77 12.98 -11.48
N GLY A 254 -13.84 12.17 -11.38
CA GLY A 254 -15.07 12.55 -10.69
C GLY A 254 -14.83 12.93 -9.23
N THR A 255 -13.99 12.17 -8.53
CA THR A 255 -13.59 12.43 -7.14
C THR A 255 -12.55 13.56 -7.01
N LEU A 256 -11.64 13.69 -7.97
CA LEU A 256 -10.57 14.71 -7.98
C LEU A 256 -11.00 16.09 -8.48
N THR A 257 -12.25 16.26 -8.90
CA THR A 257 -12.75 17.57 -9.35
C THR A 257 -12.92 18.49 -8.14
N TYR A 258 -11.81 19.13 -7.72
CA TYR A 258 -11.59 20.44 -7.07
C TYR A 258 -12.58 20.97 -6.01
N SER A 259 -13.63 20.24 -5.64
CA SER A 259 -14.71 20.68 -4.77
C SER A 259 -14.30 20.52 -3.31
N GLN A 260 -13.76 19.36 -2.94
CA GLN A 260 -13.34 19.08 -1.57
C GLN A 260 -12.13 19.94 -1.14
N LEU A 261 -11.13 20.11 -2.00
CA LEU A 261 -9.98 20.99 -1.70
C LEU A 261 -10.43 22.45 -1.59
N LYS A 262 -11.31 22.92 -2.48
CA LYS A 262 -11.82 24.29 -2.45
C LYS A 262 -12.75 24.52 -1.26
N GLU A 263 -13.52 23.53 -0.83
CA GLU A 263 -14.34 23.59 0.39
C GLU A 263 -13.50 23.56 1.66
N GLN A 264 -12.50 22.70 1.77
CA GLN A 264 -11.59 22.67 2.93
C GLN A 264 -10.72 23.92 3.01
N VAL A 265 -10.23 24.45 1.89
CA VAL A 265 -9.51 25.73 1.85
C VAL A 265 -10.44 26.90 2.15
N LYS A 266 -11.70 26.86 1.70
CA LYS A 266 -12.69 27.90 2.03
C LYS A 266 -13.13 27.83 3.49
N GLN A 267 -13.28 26.66 4.08
CA GLN A 267 -13.60 26.48 5.51
C GLN A 267 -12.38 26.72 6.43
N GLY A 268 -11.17 26.47 5.94
CA GLY A 268 -9.93 26.74 6.66
C GLY A 268 -9.46 28.19 6.59
N LEU A 269 -9.73 28.91 5.48
CA LEU A 269 -9.43 30.35 5.34
C LEU A 269 -10.56 31.24 5.84
N VAL A 270 -11.83 30.81 5.74
CA VAL A 270 -12.96 31.44 6.43
C VAL A 270 -13.08 30.78 7.80
N GLY A 271 -12.07 31.01 8.64
CA GLY A 271 -12.18 30.78 10.07
C GLY A 271 -13.21 31.75 10.63
N ASP A 272 -14.49 31.38 10.56
CA ASP A 272 -15.52 32.09 11.28
C ASP A 272 -15.31 31.75 12.76
N GLY A 273 -14.87 32.75 13.52
CA GLY A 273 -14.45 32.64 14.91
C GLY A 273 -15.61 32.35 15.87
N THR A 274 -16.26 31.20 15.72
CA THR A 274 -17.21 30.71 16.72
C THR A 274 -16.67 29.46 17.38
N SER A 275 -16.18 29.67 18.60
CA SER A 275 -15.75 28.66 19.57
C SER A 275 -16.66 27.43 19.61
N PRO A 276 -16.13 26.24 19.92
CA PRO A 276 -16.93 25.04 20.04
C PRO A 276 -17.89 25.19 21.23
N LYS A 277 -19.19 25.28 20.94
CA LYS A 277 -20.21 25.12 21.98
C LYS A 277 -20.04 23.73 22.58
N ALA A 278 -19.73 23.72 23.87
CA ALA A 278 -19.76 22.56 24.73
C ALA A 278 -21.06 21.78 24.53
N LYS A 279 -20.94 20.50 24.17
CA LYS A 279 -21.99 19.52 24.43
C LYS A 279 -22.06 19.33 25.94
N THR A 280 -22.94 20.06 26.60
CA THR A 280 -23.37 19.75 27.96
C THR A 280 -24.47 18.70 27.86
N SER A 281 -24.27 17.60 28.58
CA SER A 281 -25.24 16.56 28.88
C SER A 281 -26.60 17.13 29.33
N GLN A 282 -27.68 16.67 28.70
CA GLN A 282 -28.92 16.17 29.31
C GLN A 282 -29.92 15.80 28.21
#